data_AF-A0A3M2CIL4-F1
#
_entry.id   AF-A0A3M2CIL4-F1
#
_cell.length_a   1.000
_cell.length_b   1.000
_cell.length_c   1.000
_cell.angle_alpha   90.00
_cell.angle_beta   90.00
_cell.angle_gamma   90.00
#
_symmetry.space_group_name_H-M   'P 1'
#
loop_
_entity.id
_entity.type
_entity.pdbx_description
1 polymer ?
#
loop_
_entity_poly.entity_id
_entity_poly.type
_entity_poly.pdbx_seq_one_letter_code
_entity_poly.pdbx_strand_id
1 'polypeptide(L)'
;MSRLLLIPLLLCSTAFAKVRPAGDRLDAIVGHPLVLAVVADEASDFREPPEAALDDGRALGVEVFRLVPAAPVDGGWIGPVARWDALPAREALRRDAMPLGAWYAVIDLPIDAVSQGLWIDGERYEVNWLPDPERASLEAGGRPLWASPVDEAARTSESFQTAMDAIAGDPFQAWRVRLIADGITPTGGEDRTGAQGTELDAVRSDLATTDAQRFLDELTRSHTARWQLILGRLALSDAETAFRMRRWLGGSAWIGGQWRPVWAPDSPTLRALQVDLLSPFVDDQTRALRARAWLDSQPTALAWVIDDAGAEDLGDGRLNPTLGVLSLPARDAPMVVEVAGPIGAPDLITAQPRRMTTVEASVAMLETRGRSLTTRTNLIPVRIGRAELNLDAVATIAGARPPGVRIGPLRRQWTMPALVAGRPEAGAIPAPGRGATGLVRRVARPDLADSGEGWSVFMRLDAPEGAPDTATVWTGPYGLPRGVWRVGRDGSVRTLFGAAPAEVSIVETETGWAFDLRLPASAIDPDGVLRVGVERDLDGERSAWPRRMLPDQEEPGRLPIDTRTWSGF
;
A
#
# COMPACT_ATOMS: atom_id res chain seq x y z
N MET A 1 -37.85 46.08 -59.95
CA MET A 1 -38.15 46.54 -58.57
C MET A 1 -38.21 45.30 -57.68
N SER A 2 -37.09 44.95 -57.06
CA SER A 2 -36.93 43.71 -56.27
C SER A 2 -36.95 44.05 -54.78
N ARG A 3 -37.83 43.38 -54.02
CA ARG A 3 -37.90 43.47 -52.55
C ARG A 3 -36.89 42.49 -51.94
N LEU A 4 -35.93 43.02 -51.18
CA LEU A 4 -35.04 42.27 -50.30
C LEU A 4 -35.77 41.96 -48.98
N LEU A 5 -35.90 40.68 -48.65
CA LEU A 5 -36.25 40.20 -47.31
C LEU A 5 -35.02 40.35 -46.40
N LEU A 6 -35.16 41.10 -45.31
CA LEU A 6 -34.24 41.10 -44.17
C LEU A 6 -34.71 40.04 -43.17
N ILE A 7 -33.96 38.94 -43.04
CA ILE A 7 -34.14 37.95 -41.98
C ILE A 7 -33.30 38.41 -40.77
N PRO A 8 -33.90 38.61 -39.58
CA PRO A 8 -33.13 38.88 -38.38
C PRO A 8 -32.44 37.58 -37.93
N LEU A 9 -31.12 37.54 -38.07
CA LEU A 9 -30.26 36.57 -37.39
C LEU A 9 -30.33 36.87 -35.88
N LEU A 10 -31.24 36.17 -35.19
CA LEU A 10 -31.17 35.97 -33.74
C LEU A 10 -29.88 35.20 -33.46
N LEU A 11 -28.81 35.94 -33.15
CA LEU A 11 -27.65 35.41 -32.47
C LEU A 11 -28.11 35.01 -31.06
N CYS A 12 -28.65 33.80 -30.92
CA CYS A 12 -28.71 33.14 -29.63
C CYS A 12 -27.26 32.97 -29.18
N SER A 13 -26.81 33.90 -28.34
CA SER A 13 -25.61 33.71 -27.52
C SER A 13 -25.86 32.45 -26.70
N THR A 14 -25.33 31.31 -27.15
CA THR A 14 -25.25 30.10 -26.35
C THR A 14 -24.32 30.44 -25.20
N ALA A 15 -24.90 30.88 -24.07
CA ALA A 15 -24.17 30.97 -22.83
C ALA A 15 -23.66 29.55 -22.54
N PHE A 16 -22.33 29.38 -22.53
CA PHE A 16 -21.72 28.12 -22.14
C PHE A 16 -22.07 27.84 -20.67
N ALA A 17 -22.30 26.58 -20.32
CA ALA A 17 -22.54 26.18 -18.94
C ALA A 17 -21.31 26.56 -18.09
N LYS A 18 -21.55 27.28 -16.99
CA LYS A 18 -20.48 27.74 -16.10
C LYS A 18 -19.90 26.59 -15.29
N VAL A 19 -20.77 25.69 -14.84
CA VAL A 19 -20.42 24.47 -14.13
C VAL A 19 -20.79 23.26 -14.99
N ARG A 20 -19.87 22.30 -15.09
CA ARG A 20 -20.09 21.04 -15.79
C ARG A 20 -19.49 19.85 -15.04
N PRO A 21 -20.02 18.63 -15.22
CA PRO A 21 -19.38 17.41 -14.75
C PRO A 21 -17.94 17.29 -15.26
N ALA A 22 -17.05 16.78 -14.41
CA ALA A 22 -15.66 16.53 -14.78
C ALA A 22 -15.47 15.30 -15.68
N GLY A 23 -16.49 14.44 -15.75
CA GLY A 23 -16.49 13.23 -16.58
C GLY A 23 -17.69 13.18 -17.51
N ASP A 24 -17.53 12.54 -18.68
CA ASP A 24 -18.54 12.47 -19.73
C ASP A 24 -19.76 11.61 -19.39
N ARG A 25 -19.72 10.85 -18.28
CA ARG A 25 -20.77 9.92 -17.87
C ARG A 25 -21.21 10.18 -16.43
N LEU A 26 -22.52 10.27 -16.24
CA LEU A 26 -23.16 10.39 -14.93
C LEU A 26 -23.78 9.05 -14.53
N ASP A 27 -23.23 8.42 -13.49
CA ASP A 27 -23.79 7.18 -12.93
C ASP A 27 -24.63 7.53 -11.70
N ALA A 28 -25.96 7.53 -11.86
CA ALA A 28 -26.92 7.75 -10.78
C ALA A 28 -27.51 6.43 -10.32
N ILE A 29 -27.53 6.18 -9.01
CA ILE A 29 -28.09 4.96 -8.43
C ILE A 29 -29.46 5.30 -7.87
N VAL A 30 -30.49 4.55 -8.27
CA VAL A 30 -31.87 4.79 -7.80
C VAL A 30 -31.93 4.77 -6.28
N GLY A 31 -32.51 5.80 -5.68
CA GLY A 31 -32.64 5.93 -4.22
C GLY A 31 -31.44 6.56 -3.52
N HIS A 32 -30.36 6.90 -4.24
CA HIS A 32 -29.17 7.54 -3.67
C HIS A 32 -28.95 8.95 -4.25
N PRO A 33 -28.41 9.88 -3.45
CA PRO A 33 -27.92 11.15 -3.97
C PRO A 33 -26.82 10.92 -5.03
N LEU A 34 -26.86 11.73 -6.09
CA LEU A 34 -25.82 11.74 -7.11
C LEU A 34 -24.63 12.57 -6.62
N VAL A 35 -23.51 11.90 -6.36
CA VAL A 35 -22.22 12.55 -6.05
C VAL A 35 -21.35 12.52 -7.30
N LEU A 36 -21.01 13.69 -7.84
CA LEU A 36 -20.17 13.82 -9.03
C LEU A 36 -19.08 14.89 -8.86
N ALA A 37 -17.91 14.65 -9.45
CA ALA A 37 -16.89 15.68 -9.59
C ALA A 37 -17.34 16.71 -10.63
N VAL A 38 -17.19 18.00 -10.33
CA VAL A 38 -17.57 19.11 -11.20
C VAL A 38 -16.38 20.02 -11.46
N VAL A 39 -16.38 20.69 -12.60
CA VAL A 39 -15.43 21.73 -12.98
C VAL A 39 -16.19 22.98 -13.35
N ALA A 40 -15.61 24.13 -13.08
CA ALA A 40 -16.11 25.43 -13.51
C ALA A 40 -15.00 26.21 -14.20
N ASP A 41 -15.38 27.17 -15.04
CA ASP A 41 -14.43 28.07 -15.69
C ASP A 41 -13.69 28.92 -14.66
N GLU A 42 -14.41 29.42 -13.67
CA GLU A 42 -13.85 30.08 -12.50
C GLU A 42 -14.35 29.45 -11.21
N ALA A 43 -13.49 29.39 -10.18
CA ALA A 43 -13.94 28.94 -8.86
C ALA A 43 -15.07 29.82 -8.29
N SER A 44 -15.13 31.09 -8.72
CA SER A 44 -16.16 32.03 -8.30
C SER A 44 -17.57 31.66 -8.79
N ASP A 45 -17.68 30.81 -9.81
CA ASP A 45 -18.96 30.31 -10.32
C ASP A 45 -19.68 29.42 -9.30
N PHE A 46 -18.96 28.85 -8.33
CA PHE A 46 -19.54 28.08 -7.21
C PHE A 46 -20.03 28.95 -6.02
N ARG A 47 -20.06 30.29 -6.17
CA ARG A 47 -20.62 31.18 -5.13
C ARG A 47 -22.11 30.93 -4.93
N GLU A 48 -22.80 30.66 -6.03
CA GLU A 48 -24.18 30.19 -6.06
C GLU A 48 -24.15 28.70 -6.47
N PRO A 49 -24.99 27.84 -5.86
CA PRO A 49 -25.11 26.48 -6.35
C PRO A 49 -25.56 26.48 -7.82
N PRO A 50 -25.02 25.58 -8.66
CA PRO A 50 -25.44 25.51 -10.06
C PRO A 50 -26.92 25.11 -10.13
N GLU A 51 -27.60 25.60 -11.16
CA GLU A 51 -29.00 25.26 -11.37
C GLU A 51 -29.08 23.84 -11.93
N ALA A 52 -29.73 22.93 -11.20
CA ALA A 52 -30.00 21.59 -11.68
C ALA A 52 -31.50 21.35 -11.87
N ALA A 53 -31.86 20.67 -12.96
CA ALA A 53 -33.24 20.27 -13.23
C ALA A 53 -33.30 18.93 -13.97
N LEU A 54 -34.43 18.25 -13.89
CA LEU A 54 -34.69 17.07 -14.71
C LEU A 54 -35.32 17.44 -16.05
N ASP A 55 -35.43 16.49 -16.98
CA ASP A 55 -36.09 16.68 -18.28
C ASP A 55 -37.57 17.13 -18.17
N ASP A 56 -38.25 16.79 -17.08
CA ASP A 56 -39.62 17.25 -16.77
C ASP A 56 -39.70 18.69 -16.21
N GLY A 57 -38.55 19.35 -16.03
CA GLY A 57 -38.44 20.72 -15.53
C GLY A 57 -38.45 20.86 -14.00
N ARG A 58 -38.52 19.76 -13.23
CA ARG A 58 -38.38 19.83 -11.77
C ARG A 58 -36.98 20.28 -11.39
N ALA A 59 -36.90 21.37 -10.62
CA ALA A 59 -35.65 21.87 -10.06
C ALA A 59 -35.16 20.95 -8.93
N LEU A 60 -33.84 20.74 -8.88
CA LEU A 60 -33.16 19.90 -7.91
C LEU A 60 -32.26 20.76 -7.03
N GLY A 61 -32.14 20.38 -5.75
CA GLY A 61 -31.16 20.98 -4.86
C GLY A 61 -29.76 20.52 -5.23
N VAL A 62 -28.81 21.45 -5.30
CA VAL A 62 -27.38 21.13 -5.47
C VAL A 62 -26.60 21.68 -4.30
N GLU A 63 -25.81 20.82 -3.67
CA GLU A 63 -24.80 21.22 -2.70
C GLU A 63 -23.42 21.01 -3.30
N VAL A 64 -22.55 22.02 -3.19
CA VAL A 64 -21.20 21.96 -3.75
C VAL A 64 -20.18 21.97 -2.63
N PHE A 65 -19.25 21.01 -2.69
CA PHE A 65 -18.17 20.82 -1.74
C PHE A 65 -16.82 20.84 -2.44
N ARG A 66 -15.81 21.40 -1.78
CA ARG A 66 -14.41 21.23 -2.13
C ARG A 66 -13.83 20.10 -1.29
N LEU A 67 -13.42 19.03 -1.94
CA LEU A 67 -12.69 17.94 -1.33
C LEU A 67 -11.19 18.27 -1.36
N VAL A 68 -10.57 18.32 -0.18
CA VAL A 68 -9.18 18.73 0.02
C VAL A 68 -8.40 17.58 0.67
N PRO A 69 -7.22 17.21 0.17
CA PRO A 69 -6.38 16.24 0.84
C PRO A 69 -5.84 16.86 2.14
N ALA A 70 -6.06 16.18 3.25
CA ALA A 70 -5.41 16.44 4.53
C ALA A 70 -4.07 15.69 4.60
N ALA A 71 -3.31 15.90 5.69
CA ALA A 71 -2.07 15.18 5.90
C ALA A 71 -2.34 13.66 5.92
N PRO A 72 -1.64 12.87 5.09
CA PRO A 72 -1.85 11.43 5.08
C PRO A 72 -1.45 10.83 6.43
N VAL A 73 -2.19 9.81 6.86
CA VAL A 73 -1.86 9.04 8.05
C VAL A 73 -0.98 7.87 7.62
N ASP A 74 0.03 7.53 8.43
CA ASP A 74 0.80 6.32 8.20
C ASP A 74 -0.09 5.10 8.47
N GLY A 75 -0.48 4.38 7.41
CA GLY A 75 -1.24 3.14 7.50
C GLY A 75 -0.34 1.91 7.73
N GLY A 76 0.95 2.11 8.01
CA GLY A 76 1.93 1.06 8.23
C GLY A 76 2.01 0.11 7.03
N TRP A 77 1.50 -1.11 7.19
CA TRP A 77 1.47 -2.08 6.11
C TRP A 77 0.69 -1.61 4.88
N ILE A 78 -0.42 -0.88 5.03
CA ILE A 78 -1.17 -0.37 3.87
C ILE A 78 -0.39 0.75 3.13
N GLY A 79 0.64 1.31 3.78
CA GLY A 79 1.32 2.51 3.35
C GLY A 79 0.52 3.77 3.73
N PRO A 80 0.94 4.95 3.23
CA PRO A 80 0.24 6.20 3.51
C PRO A 80 -1.21 6.15 3.02
N VAL A 81 -2.14 6.46 3.92
CA VAL A 81 -3.58 6.53 3.61
C VAL A 81 -3.98 7.99 3.51
N ALA A 82 -4.71 8.33 2.44
CA ALA A 82 -5.22 9.67 2.24
C ALA A 82 -6.26 10.01 3.32
N ARG A 83 -6.17 11.23 3.85
CA ARG A 83 -7.23 11.84 4.63
C ARG A 83 -7.84 12.98 3.83
N TRP A 84 -9.12 13.21 4.04
CA TRP A 84 -9.87 14.15 3.24
C TRP A 84 -10.71 15.03 4.13
N ASP A 85 -10.61 16.33 3.89
CA ASP A 85 -11.53 17.32 4.44
C ASP A 85 -12.49 17.74 3.33
N ALA A 86 -13.74 18.00 3.72
CA ALA A 86 -14.74 18.57 2.83
C ALA A 86 -15.12 19.96 3.32
N LEU A 87 -15.12 20.92 2.40
CA LEU A 87 -15.47 22.30 2.68
C LEU A 87 -16.67 22.69 1.81
N PRO A 88 -17.80 23.12 2.38
CA PRO A 88 -18.88 23.71 1.59
C PRO A 88 -18.35 24.85 0.71
N ALA A 89 -18.85 25.00 -0.52
CA ALA A 89 -18.31 25.97 -1.49
C ALA A 89 -18.25 27.40 -0.94
N ARG A 90 -19.27 27.82 -0.21
CA ARG A 90 -19.31 29.12 0.46
C ARG A 90 -18.17 29.33 1.45
N GLU A 91 -17.73 28.29 2.16
CA GLU A 91 -16.60 28.37 3.08
C GLU A 91 -15.28 28.36 2.32
N ALA A 92 -15.12 27.43 1.37
CA ALA A 92 -13.90 27.30 0.57
C ALA A 92 -13.56 28.59 -0.20
N LEU A 93 -14.56 29.29 -0.72
CA LEU A 93 -14.40 30.54 -1.47
C LEU A 93 -14.14 31.78 -0.61
N ARG A 94 -14.34 31.71 0.71
CA ARG A 94 -14.01 32.79 1.65
C ARG A 94 -12.54 32.79 2.09
N ARG A 95 -11.81 31.70 1.84
CA ARG A 95 -10.41 31.58 2.25
C ARG A 95 -9.51 32.39 1.32
N ASP A 96 -8.57 33.14 1.89
CA ASP A 96 -7.62 33.98 1.13
C ASP A 96 -6.79 33.17 0.13
N ALA A 97 -6.44 31.94 0.49
CA ALA A 97 -5.79 30.97 -0.39
C ALA A 97 -6.69 29.73 -0.51
N MET A 98 -7.17 29.48 -1.73
CA MET A 98 -8.01 28.34 -2.02
C MET A 98 -7.18 27.05 -1.94
N PRO A 99 -7.48 26.11 -1.02
CA PRO A 99 -6.65 24.93 -0.82
C PRO A 99 -6.66 24.04 -2.08
N LEU A 100 -5.57 23.37 -2.43
CA LEU A 100 -5.58 22.44 -3.58
C LEU A 100 -6.63 21.32 -3.34
N GLY A 101 -7.45 21.03 -4.34
CA GLY A 101 -8.56 20.09 -4.18
C GLY A 101 -9.42 19.97 -5.43
N ALA A 102 -10.48 19.17 -5.34
CA ALA A 102 -11.46 18.98 -6.41
C ALA A 102 -12.86 19.39 -5.94
N TRP A 103 -13.67 19.91 -6.85
CA TRP A 103 -15.06 20.26 -6.58
C TRP A 103 -15.97 19.07 -6.82
N TYR A 104 -16.93 18.88 -5.95
CA TYR A 104 -17.96 17.86 -6.04
C TYR A 104 -19.34 18.49 -5.82
N ALA A 105 -20.32 18.00 -6.56
CA ALA A 105 -21.73 18.31 -6.36
C ALA A 105 -22.45 17.09 -5.79
N VAL A 106 -23.37 17.34 -4.86
CA VAL A 106 -24.36 16.38 -4.36
C VAL A 106 -25.73 16.85 -4.83
N ILE A 107 -26.46 15.96 -5.49
CA ILE A 107 -27.78 16.24 -6.06
C ILE A 107 -28.75 15.14 -5.61
N ASP A 108 -29.79 15.53 -4.87
CA ASP A 108 -30.84 14.60 -4.47
C ASP A 108 -31.76 14.30 -5.66
N LEU A 109 -31.71 13.06 -6.14
CA LEU A 109 -32.52 12.61 -7.27
C LEU A 109 -33.77 11.90 -6.76
N PRO A 110 -34.99 12.31 -7.17
CA PRO A 110 -36.20 11.61 -6.76
C PRO A 110 -36.27 10.24 -7.45
N ILE A 111 -36.81 9.24 -6.76
CA ILE A 111 -36.86 7.84 -7.25
C ILE A 111 -37.63 7.72 -8.58
N ASP A 112 -38.59 8.62 -8.84
CA ASP A 112 -39.37 8.67 -10.08
C ASP A 112 -38.64 9.38 -11.25
N ALA A 113 -37.41 9.89 -11.04
CA ALA A 113 -36.59 10.50 -12.09
C ALA A 113 -35.91 9.47 -13.01
N VAL A 114 -36.06 8.17 -12.75
CA VAL A 114 -35.48 7.11 -13.60
C VAL A 114 -35.82 7.37 -15.07
N SER A 115 -34.82 7.25 -15.94
CA SER A 115 -34.85 7.53 -17.39
C SER A 115 -34.83 9.01 -17.81
N GLN A 116 -34.84 9.96 -16.88
CA GLN A 116 -34.69 11.38 -17.20
C GLN A 116 -33.21 11.76 -17.35
N GLY A 117 -32.92 12.70 -18.25
CA GLY A 117 -31.65 13.42 -18.29
C GLY A 117 -31.54 14.45 -17.17
N LEU A 118 -30.32 14.92 -16.91
CA LEU A 118 -30.01 15.92 -15.91
C LEU A 118 -29.50 17.19 -16.58
N TRP A 119 -30.17 18.30 -16.35
CA TRP A 119 -29.73 19.62 -16.76
C TRP A 119 -28.89 20.25 -15.66
N ILE A 120 -27.71 20.77 -15.98
CA ILE A 120 -26.84 21.55 -15.07
C ILE A 120 -26.45 22.82 -15.80
N ASP A 121 -26.79 23.98 -15.23
CA ASP A 121 -26.53 25.32 -15.81
C ASP A 121 -26.95 25.44 -17.29
N GLY A 122 -28.11 24.86 -17.62
CA GLY A 122 -28.70 24.92 -18.96
C GLY A 122 -28.14 23.91 -19.98
N GLU A 123 -27.18 23.06 -19.59
CA GLU A 123 -26.68 21.97 -20.43
C GLU A 123 -27.25 20.62 -19.99
N ARG A 124 -27.73 19.81 -20.95
CA ARG A 124 -28.33 18.50 -20.69
C ARG A 124 -27.28 17.40 -20.74
N TYR A 125 -27.24 16.59 -19.69
CA TYR A 125 -26.38 15.42 -19.56
C TYR A 125 -27.20 14.14 -19.51
N GLU A 126 -26.72 13.11 -20.21
CA GLU A 126 -27.30 11.77 -20.12
C GLU A 126 -26.92 11.11 -18.80
N VAL A 127 -27.93 10.57 -18.12
CA VAL A 127 -27.76 9.88 -16.84
C VAL A 127 -27.88 8.37 -17.05
N ASN A 128 -26.81 7.66 -16.72
CA ASN A 128 -26.82 6.20 -16.63
C ASN A 128 -27.48 5.79 -15.30
N TRP A 129 -28.78 5.54 -15.36
CA TRP A 129 -29.57 5.08 -14.21
C TRP A 129 -29.23 3.63 -13.87
N LEU A 130 -28.51 3.46 -12.77
CA LEU A 130 -28.16 2.18 -12.19
C LEU A 130 -29.25 1.73 -11.21
N PRO A 131 -29.64 0.44 -11.20
CA PRO A 131 -30.66 -0.04 -10.30
C PRO A 131 -30.19 0.04 -8.84
N ASP A 132 -31.12 -0.05 -7.91
CA ASP A 132 -30.83 -0.23 -6.50
C ASP A 132 -30.00 -1.53 -6.26
N PRO A 133 -28.86 -1.47 -5.55
CA PRO A 133 -28.10 -2.65 -5.16
C PRO A 133 -28.92 -3.76 -4.46
N GLU A 134 -29.97 -3.42 -3.71
CA GLU A 134 -30.84 -4.39 -3.05
C GLU A 134 -31.55 -5.31 -4.03
N ARG A 135 -31.93 -4.77 -5.20
CA ARG A 135 -32.55 -5.56 -6.26
C ARG A 135 -31.64 -6.68 -6.76
N ALA A 136 -30.34 -6.41 -6.90
CA ALA A 136 -29.38 -7.44 -7.28
C ALA A 136 -29.26 -8.53 -6.20
N SER A 137 -29.44 -8.18 -4.93
CA SER A 137 -29.49 -9.16 -3.83
C SER A 137 -30.72 -10.06 -3.92
N LEU A 138 -31.89 -9.49 -4.20
CA LEU A 138 -33.14 -10.24 -4.39
C LEU A 138 -33.04 -11.20 -5.58
N GLU A 139 -32.49 -10.73 -6.71
CA GLU A 139 -32.31 -11.54 -7.92
C GLU A 139 -31.27 -12.68 -7.74
N ALA A 140 -30.28 -12.49 -6.86
CA ALA A 140 -29.28 -13.51 -6.55
C ALA A 140 -29.83 -14.69 -5.72
N GLY A 141 -31.07 -14.62 -5.22
CA GLY A 141 -31.78 -15.76 -4.64
C GLY A 141 -31.11 -16.38 -3.41
N GLY A 142 -30.49 -15.57 -2.55
CA GLY A 142 -29.87 -16.04 -1.30
C GLY A 142 -28.53 -16.77 -1.47
N ARG A 143 -27.90 -16.71 -2.65
CA ARG A 143 -26.51 -17.15 -2.83
C ARG A 143 -25.59 -16.44 -1.83
N PRO A 144 -24.47 -17.04 -1.39
CA PRO A 144 -23.47 -16.41 -0.53
C PRO A 144 -22.65 -15.34 -1.25
N LEU A 145 -23.29 -14.58 -2.16
CA LEU A 145 -22.73 -13.48 -2.91
C LEU A 145 -22.14 -12.41 -1.97
N TRP A 146 -22.75 -12.22 -0.80
CA TRP A 146 -22.34 -11.19 0.14
C TRP A 146 -21.57 -11.74 1.35
N ALA A 147 -21.11 -12.99 1.31
CA ALA A 147 -20.22 -13.52 2.35
C ALA A 147 -18.83 -12.88 2.25
N SER A 148 -18.20 -12.47 3.35
CA SER A 148 -16.86 -11.87 3.32
C SER A 148 -15.88 -12.72 2.49
N PRO A 149 -15.02 -12.11 1.65
CA PRO A 149 -13.99 -12.84 0.90
C PRO A 149 -12.78 -13.24 1.75
N VAL A 150 -12.77 -12.88 3.04
CA VAL A 150 -11.67 -13.06 3.99
C VAL A 150 -12.07 -14.07 5.06
N ASP A 151 -11.14 -14.96 5.40
CA ASP A 151 -11.32 -15.93 6.47
C ASP A 151 -11.51 -15.25 7.83
N GLU A 152 -12.31 -15.86 8.71
CA GLU A 152 -12.61 -15.27 10.02
C GLU A 152 -11.35 -15.02 10.88
N ALA A 153 -10.37 -15.91 10.81
CA ALA A 153 -9.10 -15.76 11.50
C ALA A 153 -8.32 -14.51 11.03
N ALA A 154 -8.44 -14.15 9.75
CA ALA A 154 -7.85 -12.93 9.21
C ALA A 154 -8.62 -11.69 9.65
N ARG A 155 -9.97 -11.73 9.57
CA ARG A 155 -10.81 -10.62 10.02
C ARG A 155 -10.59 -10.28 11.49
N THR A 156 -10.38 -11.27 12.34
CA THR A 156 -10.22 -11.06 13.78
C THR A 156 -8.77 -10.77 14.22
N SER A 157 -7.81 -10.77 13.29
CA SER A 157 -6.42 -10.46 13.61
C SER A 157 -6.24 -8.97 13.89
N GLU A 158 -5.57 -8.63 14.99
CA GLU A 158 -5.26 -7.25 15.37
C GLU A 158 -4.55 -6.48 14.24
N SER A 159 -3.49 -7.07 13.68
CA SER A 159 -2.72 -6.44 12.59
C SER A 159 -3.56 -6.15 11.34
N PHE A 160 -4.57 -6.98 11.08
CA PHE A 160 -5.49 -6.81 9.95
C PHE A 160 -6.52 -5.71 10.27
N GLN A 161 -7.05 -5.68 11.49
CA GLN A 161 -7.97 -4.63 11.96
C GLN A 161 -7.32 -3.25 11.99
N THR A 162 -6.10 -3.13 12.52
CA THR A 162 -5.34 -1.86 12.48
C THR A 162 -5.18 -1.33 11.05
N ALA A 163 -4.94 -2.23 10.09
CA ALA A 163 -4.88 -1.86 8.68
C ALA A 163 -6.24 -1.42 8.12
N MET A 164 -7.35 -2.01 8.58
CA MET A 164 -8.71 -1.63 8.16
C MET A 164 -9.10 -0.27 8.76
N ASP A 165 -8.78 -0.03 10.03
CA ASP A 165 -9.05 1.23 10.71
C ASP A 165 -8.32 2.40 10.04
N ALA A 166 -7.10 2.15 9.55
CA ALA A 166 -6.33 3.14 8.80
C ALA A 166 -7.06 3.61 7.53
N ILE A 167 -7.69 2.69 6.79
CA ILE A 167 -8.39 2.97 5.53
C ILE A 167 -9.88 3.33 5.69
N ALA A 168 -10.48 3.06 6.85
CA ALA A 168 -11.90 3.31 7.09
C ALA A 168 -12.30 4.78 6.93
N GLY A 169 -11.36 5.70 7.16
CA GLY A 169 -11.58 7.15 6.99
C GLY A 169 -11.27 7.70 5.60
N ASP A 170 -10.88 6.87 4.63
CA ASP A 170 -10.73 7.29 3.24
C ASP A 170 -12.02 6.93 2.47
N PRO A 171 -12.83 7.93 2.04
CA PRO A 171 -14.14 7.68 1.42
C PRO A 171 -14.03 6.93 0.08
N PHE A 172 -12.86 6.93 -0.56
CA PHE A 172 -12.61 6.17 -1.78
C PHE A 172 -12.24 4.70 -1.52
N GLN A 173 -11.86 4.37 -0.29
CA GLN A 173 -11.37 3.05 0.13
C GLN A 173 -12.28 2.35 1.13
N ALA A 174 -13.12 3.08 1.86
CA ALA A 174 -13.97 2.55 2.92
C ALA A 174 -14.90 1.42 2.47
N TRP A 175 -15.28 1.39 1.18
CA TRP A 175 -16.01 0.26 0.59
C TRP A 175 -15.26 -1.07 0.69
N ARG A 176 -13.91 -1.08 0.72
CA ARG A 176 -13.11 -2.30 0.95
C ARG A 176 -13.27 -2.80 2.37
N VAL A 177 -13.31 -1.90 3.35
CA VAL A 177 -13.57 -2.25 4.75
C VAL A 177 -14.91 -2.95 4.85
N ARG A 178 -15.96 -2.39 4.20
CA ARG A 178 -17.26 -3.05 4.08
C ARG A 178 -17.17 -4.40 3.36
N LEU A 179 -16.48 -4.48 2.23
CA LEU A 179 -16.30 -5.75 1.49
C LEU A 179 -15.70 -6.84 2.39
N ILE A 180 -14.75 -6.49 3.22
CA ILE A 180 -14.06 -7.40 4.13
C ILE A 180 -14.92 -7.72 5.35
N ALA A 181 -15.58 -6.73 5.94
CA ALA A 181 -16.41 -6.90 7.13
C ALA A 181 -17.65 -7.73 6.82
N ASP A 182 -18.38 -7.41 5.75
CA ASP A 182 -19.69 -7.98 5.47
C ASP A 182 -19.96 -8.28 4.01
N GLY A 183 -18.91 -8.32 3.19
CA GLY A 183 -19.04 -8.64 1.78
C GLY A 183 -19.76 -7.58 0.97
N ILE A 184 -19.88 -6.33 1.47
CA ILE A 184 -20.71 -5.22 0.95
C ILE A 184 -22.20 -5.60 0.84
N THR A 185 -22.77 -6.29 1.82
CA THR A 185 -24.19 -6.68 1.79
C THR A 185 -25.10 -5.43 1.69
N PRO A 186 -25.98 -5.30 0.67
CA PRO A 186 -26.86 -4.13 0.51
C PRO A 186 -27.74 -3.84 1.73
N THR A 187 -28.39 -4.88 2.27
CA THR A 187 -29.35 -4.77 3.39
C THR A 187 -28.71 -4.61 4.77
N GLY A 188 -27.37 -4.64 4.87
CA GLY A 188 -26.64 -4.66 6.14
C GLY A 188 -26.03 -3.31 6.54
N GLY A 189 -26.33 -2.24 5.80
CA GLY A 189 -25.79 -0.89 6.02
C GLY A 189 -26.26 -0.25 7.32
N GLU A 190 -27.57 -0.19 7.51
CA GLU A 190 -28.20 0.66 8.52
C GLU A 190 -28.44 -0.08 9.86
N ASP A 191 -28.61 -1.42 9.82
CA ASP A 191 -28.96 -2.21 11.02
C ASP A 191 -27.75 -2.77 11.81
N ARG A 192 -26.51 -2.61 11.32
CA ARG A 192 -25.34 -3.32 11.87
C ARG A 192 -24.44 -2.56 12.82
N THR A 193 -24.70 -1.28 13.08
CA THR A 193 -24.25 -0.72 14.36
C THR A 193 -25.08 -1.40 15.44
N GLY A 194 -24.63 -2.58 15.89
CA GLY A 194 -25.21 -3.34 17.00
C GLY A 194 -25.17 -2.61 18.35
N ALA A 195 -24.99 -1.29 18.33
CA ALA A 195 -25.61 -0.46 19.33
C ALA A 195 -27.12 -0.66 19.16
N GLN A 196 -27.75 -1.25 20.17
CA GLN A 196 -29.12 -0.89 20.52
C GLN A 196 -29.15 0.59 20.94
N GLY A 197 -28.60 1.48 20.12
CA GLY A 197 -28.84 2.89 20.18
C GLY A 197 -30.33 3.02 19.94
N THR A 198 -30.98 3.70 20.85
CA THR A 198 -32.38 4.05 20.65
C THR A 198 -32.50 4.82 19.33
N GLU A 199 -33.66 4.84 18.69
CA GLU A 199 -33.95 5.72 17.53
C GLU A 199 -33.49 7.17 17.79
N LEU A 200 -33.47 7.56 19.07
CA LEU A 200 -32.94 8.82 19.58
C LEU A 200 -31.43 9.02 19.39
N ASP A 201 -30.61 7.97 19.48
CA ASP A 201 -29.16 8.04 19.29
C ASP A 201 -28.79 8.19 17.81
N ALA A 202 -29.56 7.56 16.91
CA ALA A 202 -29.46 7.80 15.47
C ALA A 202 -29.81 9.27 15.15
N VAL A 203 -30.94 9.78 15.65
CA VAL A 203 -31.33 11.19 15.46
C VAL A 203 -30.28 12.15 16.05
N ARG A 204 -29.70 11.84 17.21
CA ARG A 204 -28.62 12.65 17.80
C ARG A 204 -27.35 12.62 16.95
N SER A 205 -26.98 11.46 16.42
CA SER A 205 -25.85 11.34 15.51
C SER A 205 -26.09 12.16 14.24
N ASP A 206 -27.28 12.10 13.67
CA ASP A 206 -27.65 12.86 12.47
C ASP A 206 -27.61 14.37 12.72
N LEU A 207 -28.13 14.83 13.87
CA LEU A 207 -28.07 16.25 14.26
C LEU A 207 -26.65 16.74 14.57
N ALA A 208 -25.75 15.85 14.99
CA ALA A 208 -24.35 16.18 15.24
C ALA A 208 -23.49 16.13 13.96
N THR A 209 -24.00 15.53 12.88
CA THR A 209 -23.27 15.35 11.63
C THR A 209 -23.22 16.66 10.85
N THR A 210 -22.00 17.16 10.65
CA THR A 210 -21.76 18.34 9.82
C THR A 210 -22.06 18.06 8.35
N ASP A 211 -22.39 19.09 7.56
CA ASP A 211 -22.60 18.94 6.11
C ASP A 211 -21.36 18.33 5.42
N ALA A 212 -20.16 18.67 5.89
CA ALA A 212 -18.90 18.11 5.42
C ALA A 212 -18.82 16.59 5.66
N GLN A 213 -19.18 16.12 6.85
CA GLN A 213 -19.19 14.70 7.17
C GLN A 213 -20.26 13.96 6.37
N ARG A 214 -21.48 14.54 6.26
CA ARG A 214 -22.57 13.99 5.44
C ARG A 214 -22.13 13.77 4.00
N PHE A 215 -21.44 14.75 3.40
CA PHE A 215 -20.90 14.62 2.06
C PHE A 215 -19.87 13.49 1.93
N LEU A 216 -18.93 13.36 2.88
CA LEU A 216 -17.96 12.26 2.88
C LEU A 216 -18.63 10.88 3.01
N ASP A 217 -19.71 10.80 3.79
CA ASP A 217 -20.50 9.58 3.96
C ASP A 217 -21.30 9.26 2.67
N GLU A 218 -21.87 10.26 2.00
CA GLU A 218 -22.53 10.09 0.69
C GLU A 218 -21.55 9.64 -0.39
N LEU A 219 -20.35 10.22 -0.42
CA LEU A 219 -19.29 9.80 -1.33
C LEU A 219 -18.90 8.33 -1.08
N THR A 220 -18.74 7.95 0.18
CA THR A 220 -18.47 6.57 0.59
C THR A 220 -19.58 5.60 0.17
N ARG A 221 -20.84 5.99 0.41
CA ARG A 221 -22.03 5.21 0.01
C ARG A 221 -22.10 5.04 -1.50
N SER A 222 -21.88 6.11 -2.27
CA SER A 222 -21.86 6.07 -3.73
C SER A 222 -20.81 5.08 -4.27
N HIS A 223 -19.58 5.13 -3.74
CA HIS A 223 -18.52 4.19 -4.11
C HIS A 223 -18.85 2.74 -3.74
N THR A 224 -19.43 2.53 -2.55
CA THR A 224 -19.86 1.21 -2.08
C THR A 224 -20.95 0.63 -2.98
N ALA A 225 -21.98 1.40 -3.27
CA ALA A 225 -23.12 0.97 -4.08
C ALA A 225 -22.73 0.64 -5.52
N ARG A 226 -21.80 1.40 -6.12
CA ARG A 226 -21.18 1.06 -7.42
C ARG A 226 -20.52 -0.32 -7.41
N TRP A 227 -19.77 -0.64 -6.36
CA TRP A 227 -19.14 -1.96 -6.22
C TRP A 227 -20.14 -3.07 -5.96
N GLN A 228 -21.21 -2.82 -5.19
CA GLN A 228 -22.30 -3.77 -4.98
C GLN A 228 -22.95 -4.15 -6.32
N LEU A 229 -23.24 -3.15 -7.16
CA LEU A 229 -23.83 -3.38 -8.48
C LEU A 229 -22.92 -4.15 -9.42
N ILE A 230 -21.63 -3.80 -9.47
CA ILE A 230 -20.65 -4.52 -10.28
C ILE A 230 -20.58 -5.99 -9.88
N LEU A 231 -20.40 -6.25 -8.58
CA LEU A 231 -20.23 -7.60 -8.06
C LEU A 231 -21.52 -8.41 -8.15
N GLY A 232 -22.68 -7.78 -7.92
CA GLY A 232 -24.00 -8.41 -8.09
C GLY A 232 -24.27 -8.82 -9.54
N ARG A 233 -24.05 -7.91 -10.50
CA ARG A 233 -24.23 -8.22 -11.93
C ARG A 233 -23.25 -9.30 -12.42
N LEU A 234 -21.99 -9.22 -12.01
CA LEU A 234 -21.02 -10.26 -12.31
C LEU A 234 -21.45 -11.60 -11.69
N ALA A 235 -22.03 -11.63 -10.50
CA ALA A 235 -22.42 -12.89 -9.88
C ALA A 235 -23.65 -13.56 -10.53
N LEU A 236 -24.57 -12.75 -11.07
CA LEU A 236 -25.70 -13.25 -11.84
C LEU A 236 -25.25 -13.88 -13.17
N SER A 237 -24.24 -13.30 -13.81
CA SER A 237 -23.75 -13.72 -15.14
C SER A 237 -22.59 -14.73 -15.10
N ASP A 238 -21.63 -14.56 -14.19
CA ASP A 238 -20.40 -15.34 -14.03
C ASP A 238 -19.96 -15.34 -12.55
N ALA A 239 -20.61 -16.21 -11.76
CA ALA A 239 -20.41 -16.30 -10.30
C ALA A 239 -18.95 -16.58 -9.90
N GLU A 240 -18.21 -17.37 -10.68
CA GLU A 240 -16.80 -17.67 -10.43
C GLU A 240 -15.94 -16.41 -10.60
N THR A 241 -16.17 -15.63 -11.66
CA THR A 241 -15.44 -14.37 -11.88
C THR A 241 -15.75 -13.35 -10.78
N ALA A 242 -17.01 -13.22 -10.37
CA ALA A 242 -17.39 -12.36 -9.25
C ALA A 242 -16.67 -12.79 -7.95
N PHE A 243 -16.65 -14.09 -7.64
CA PHE A 243 -15.96 -14.63 -6.46
C PHE A 243 -14.46 -14.31 -6.49
N ARG A 244 -13.78 -14.57 -7.60
CA ARG A 244 -12.36 -14.23 -7.80
C ARG A 244 -12.11 -12.73 -7.63
N MET A 245 -12.99 -11.89 -8.18
CA MET A 245 -12.88 -10.43 -8.08
C MET A 245 -12.98 -9.95 -6.63
N ARG A 246 -13.98 -10.41 -5.87
CA ARG A 246 -14.12 -10.08 -4.44
C ARG A 246 -12.89 -10.48 -3.64
N ARG A 247 -12.39 -11.68 -3.92
CA ARG A 247 -11.19 -12.22 -3.29
C ARG A 247 -9.92 -11.47 -3.61
N TRP A 248 -9.84 -10.81 -4.76
CA TRP A 248 -8.73 -9.95 -5.11
C TRP A 248 -8.88 -8.54 -4.52
N LEU A 249 -10.09 -7.98 -4.53
CA LEU A 249 -10.36 -6.62 -4.03
C LEU A 249 -10.23 -6.49 -2.51
N GLY A 250 -10.52 -7.55 -1.76
CA GLY A 250 -10.40 -7.61 -0.29
C GLY A 250 -9.51 -8.75 0.19
N GLY A 251 -8.51 -9.17 -0.59
CA GLY A 251 -7.67 -10.34 -0.28
C GLY A 251 -6.85 -10.19 1.00
N SER A 252 -6.53 -11.31 1.64
CA SER A 252 -5.61 -11.38 2.77
C SER A 252 -4.59 -12.50 2.57
N ALA A 253 -3.47 -12.41 3.28
CA ALA A 253 -2.45 -13.43 3.33
C ALA A 253 -1.82 -13.55 4.72
N TRP A 254 -1.40 -14.76 5.09
CA TRP A 254 -0.60 -15.00 6.28
C TRP A 254 0.87 -14.74 5.98
N ILE A 255 1.42 -13.66 6.54
CA ILE A 255 2.79 -13.19 6.30
C ILE A 255 3.41 -12.92 7.67
N GLY A 256 4.62 -13.42 7.92
CA GLY A 256 5.34 -13.12 9.17
C GLY A 256 4.63 -13.58 10.46
N GLY A 257 3.73 -14.57 10.37
CA GLY A 257 2.96 -15.03 11.54
C GLY A 257 1.69 -14.21 11.82
N GLN A 258 1.29 -13.32 10.92
CA GLN A 258 0.09 -12.50 11.05
C GLN A 258 -0.74 -12.48 9.75
N TRP A 259 -2.04 -12.23 9.86
CA TRP A 259 -2.88 -11.99 8.69
C TRP A 259 -2.76 -10.54 8.25
N ARG A 260 -2.43 -10.33 6.98
CA ARG A 260 -2.26 -9.01 6.38
C ARG A 260 -3.13 -8.85 5.14
N PRO A 261 -3.67 -7.65 4.89
CA PRO A 261 -4.34 -7.35 3.63
C PRO A 261 -3.37 -7.41 2.46
N VAL A 262 -3.75 -8.05 1.37
CA VAL A 262 -2.97 -8.13 0.13
C VAL A 262 -3.90 -8.00 -1.06
N TRP A 263 -3.93 -6.80 -1.64
CA TRP A 263 -4.70 -6.49 -2.83
C TRP A 263 -4.01 -5.43 -3.69
N ALA A 264 -4.46 -5.29 -4.93
CA ALA A 264 -4.02 -4.20 -5.78
C ALA A 264 -4.46 -2.84 -5.18
N PRO A 265 -3.54 -1.88 -4.96
CA PRO A 265 -3.91 -0.54 -4.53
C PRO A 265 -4.83 0.11 -5.57
N ASP A 266 -5.52 1.20 -5.19
CA ASP A 266 -6.35 1.93 -6.15
C ASP A 266 -5.49 2.47 -7.29
N SER A 267 -5.62 1.81 -8.43
CA SER A 267 -4.93 2.15 -9.66
C SER A 267 -5.89 2.84 -10.62
N PRO A 268 -5.35 3.62 -11.58
CA PRO A 268 -6.13 4.06 -12.74
C PRO A 268 -6.81 2.90 -13.48
N THR A 269 -6.20 1.70 -13.50
CA THR A 269 -6.76 0.51 -14.17
C THR A 269 -8.00 -0.04 -13.45
N LEU A 270 -8.03 -0.02 -12.11
CA LEU A 270 -9.20 -0.44 -11.33
C LEU A 270 -10.37 0.55 -11.52
N ARG A 271 -10.10 1.86 -11.55
CA ARG A 271 -11.11 2.88 -11.84
C ARG A 271 -11.67 2.76 -13.25
N ALA A 272 -10.81 2.55 -14.25
CA ALA A 272 -11.24 2.31 -15.62
C ALA A 272 -12.13 1.05 -15.72
N LEU A 273 -11.75 -0.04 -15.04
CA LEU A 273 -12.57 -1.25 -14.97
C LEU A 273 -13.93 -0.96 -14.32
N GLN A 274 -13.99 -0.20 -13.23
CA GLN A 274 -15.25 0.18 -12.59
C GLN A 274 -16.18 0.90 -13.58
N VAL A 275 -15.63 1.88 -14.31
CA VAL A 275 -16.37 2.61 -15.35
C VAL A 275 -16.87 1.64 -16.42
N ASP A 276 -16.01 0.77 -16.94
CA ASP A 276 -16.35 -0.21 -17.97
C ASP A 276 -17.45 -1.18 -17.53
N LEU A 277 -17.37 -1.71 -16.31
CA LEU A 277 -18.33 -2.69 -15.78
C LEU A 277 -19.69 -2.09 -15.44
N LEU A 278 -19.78 -0.77 -15.26
CA LEU A 278 -21.04 -0.04 -15.05
C LEU A 278 -21.68 0.49 -16.33
N SER A 279 -20.95 0.45 -17.46
CA SER A 279 -21.43 0.98 -18.73
C SER A 279 -22.74 0.29 -19.18
N PRO A 280 -23.75 1.03 -19.65
CA PRO A 280 -24.98 0.45 -20.18
C PRO A 280 -24.77 -0.23 -21.54
N PHE A 281 -23.70 0.12 -22.26
CA PHE A 281 -23.38 -0.41 -23.59
C PHE A 281 -22.62 -1.74 -23.56
N VAL A 282 -22.32 -2.26 -22.37
CA VAL A 282 -21.58 -3.51 -22.19
C VAL A 282 -22.56 -4.58 -21.71
N ASP A 283 -22.76 -5.61 -22.53
CA ASP A 283 -23.55 -6.78 -22.14
C ASP A 283 -22.85 -7.61 -21.04
N ASP A 284 -23.59 -8.52 -20.42
CA ASP A 284 -23.10 -9.31 -19.28
C ASP A 284 -21.89 -10.20 -19.64
N GLN A 285 -21.89 -10.77 -20.84
CA GLN A 285 -20.78 -11.60 -21.31
C GLN A 285 -19.49 -10.78 -21.47
N THR A 286 -19.60 -9.58 -22.03
CA THR A 286 -18.47 -8.66 -22.21
C THR A 286 -17.99 -8.11 -20.86
N ARG A 287 -18.90 -7.85 -19.90
CA ARG A 287 -18.51 -7.49 -18.52
C ARG A 287 -17.69 -8.60 -17.88
N ALA A 288 -18.17 -9.84 -17.92
CA ALA A 288 -17.45 -10.98 -17.38
C ALA A 288 -16.08 -11.16 -18.06
N LEU A 289 -16.00 -11.00 -19.38
CA LEU A 289 -14.74 -11.06 -20.12
C LEU A 289 -13.75 -9.96 -19.68
N ARG A 290 -14.20 -8.72 -19.52
CA ARG A 290 -13.36 -7.59 -19.04
C ARG A 290 -12.87 -7.82 -17.61
N ALA A 291 -13.75 -8.30 -16.73
CA ALA A 291 -13.39 -8.64 -15.36
C ALA A 291 -12.35 -9.78 -15.30
N ARG A 292 -12.51 -10.83 -16.12
CA ARG A 292 -11.51 -11.91 -16.27
C ARG A 292 -10.19 -11.39 -16.79
N ALA A 293 -10.21 -10.59 -17.85
CA ALA A 293 -9.00 -10.01 -18.42
C ALA A 293 -8.22 -9.15 -17.40
N TRP A 294 -8.94 -8.36 -16.60
CA TRP A 294 -8.32 -7.61 -15.51
C TRP A 294 -7.79 -8.52 -14.40
N LEU A 295 -8.52 -9.57 -14.02
CA LEU A 295 -8.05 -10.55 -13.03
C LEU A 295 -6.79 -11.29 -13.49
N ASP A 296 -6.75 -11.65 -14.76
CA ASP A 296 -5.62 -12.36 -15.36
C ASP A 296 -4.40 -11.44 -15.56
N SER A 297 -4.59 -10.11 -15.52
CA SER A 297 -3.49 -9.14 -15.48
C SER A 297 -2.97 -8.85 -14.07
N GLN A 298 -3.60 -9.39 -13.03
CA GLN A 298 -3.14 -9.20 -11.65
C GLN A 298 -1.98 -10.15 -11.31
N PRO A 299 -1.06 -9.75 -10.42
CA PRO A 299 0.00 -10.64 -9.96
C PRO A 299 -0.58 -11.91 -9.31
N THR A 300 -0.28 -13.10 -9.85
CA THR A 300 -0.74 -14.37 -9.25
C THR A 300 0.19 -14.87 -8.15
N ALA A 301 1.36 -14.24 -8.00
CA ALA A 301 2.35 -14.55 -6.98
C ALA A 301 3.20 -13.32 -6.68
N LEU A 302 3.74 -13.26 -5.46
CA LEU A 302 4.70 -12.25 -5.02
C LEU A 302 5.95 -12.97 -4.51
N ALA A 303 7.11 -12.36 -4.68
CA ALA A 303 8.35 -12.84 -4.08
C ALA A 303 9.27 -11.66 -3.73
N TRP A 304 10.08 -11.81 -2.68
CA TRP A 304 11.06 -10.83 -2.27
C TRP A 304 12.24 -11.50 -1.55
N VAL A 305 13.37 -10.81 -1.49
CA VAL A 305 14.54 -11.25 -0.74
C VAL A 305 14.38 -10.81 0.71
N ILE A 306 14.36 -11.78 1.64
CA ILE A 306 14.36 -11.55 3.09
C ILE A 306 15.80 -11.30 3.55
N ASP A 307 16.70 -12.17 3.11
CA ASP A 307 18.11 -12.16 3.45
C ASP A 307 18.96 -12.49 2.22
N ASP A 308 20.09 -11.79 2.07
CA ASP A 308 20.98 -11.92 0.92
C ASP A 308 22.00 -13.05 1.02
N ALA A 309 22.33 -13.51 2.22
CA ALA A 309 23.46 -14.41 2.49
C ALA A 309 23.26 -15.23 3.78
N GLY A 310 22.09 -15.86 3.90
CA GLY A 310 21.54 -16.36 5.17
C GLY A 310 22.45 -17.39 5.83
N ALA A 311 22.99 -18.29 5.02
CA ALA A 311 24.07 -19.20 5.36
C ALA A 311 24.98 -19.40 4.13
N GLU A 312 26.26 -19.65 4.35
CA GLU A 312 27.16 -20.15 3.30
C GLU A 312 27.16 -21.66 3.36
N ASP A 313 26.99 -22.32 2.22
CA ASP A 313 27.19 -23.76 2.16
C ASP A 313 28.69 -24.04 2.28
N LEU A 314 29.08 -24.66 3.40
CA LEU A 314 30.45 -24.97 3.77
C LEU A 314 31.16 -25.85 2.74
N GLY A 315 30.42 -26.52 1.84
CA GLY A 315 30.98 -27.44 0.85
C GLY A 315 31.42 -26.80 -0.46
N ASP A 316 30.72 -25.76 -0.95
CA ASP A 316 30.87 -25.28 -2.32
C ASP A 316 31.03 -23.75 -2.47
N GLY A 317 31.04 -23.02 -1.35
CA GLY A 317 31.27 -21.58 -1.34
C GLY A 317 30.14 -20.79 -2.01
N ARG A 318 28.92 -21.32 -2.01
CA ARG A 318 27.73 -20.62 -2.52
C ARG A 318 27.04 -19.86 -1.40
N LEU A 319 26.39 -18.78 -1.80
CA LEU A 319 25.54 -18.01 -0.91
C LEU A 319 24.12 -18.56 -1.00
N ASN A 320 23.45 -18.70 0.14
CA ASN A 320 22.06 -19.14 0.22
C ASN A 320 21.16 -17.99 0.70
N PRO A 321 20.79 -17.02 -0.17
CA PRO A 321 19.76 -16.04 0.15
C PRO A 321 18.44 -16.71 0.54
N THR A 322 17.76 -16.07 1.50
CA THR A 322 16.44 -16.46 1.95
C THR A 322 15.39 -15.60 1.25
N LEU A 323 14.44 -16.26 0.61
CA LEU A 323 13.37 -15.64 -0.17
C LEU A 323 12.03 -15.83 0.55
N GLY A 324 11.21 -14.78 0.58
CA GLY A 324 9.80 -14.89 0.90
C GLY A 324 9.03 -15.07 -0.41
N VAL A 325 8.20 -16.11 -0.50
CA VAL A 325 7.31 -16.32 -1.63
C VAL A 325 5.87 -16.41 -1.15
N LEU A 326 4.95 -15.81 -1.90
CA LEU A 326 3.53 -15.79 -1.59
C LEU A 326 2.73 -16.10 -2.85
N SER A 327 1.96 -17.18 -2.79
CA SER A 327 1.00 -17.51 -3.84
C SER A 327 -0.29 -16.69 -3.62
N LEU A 328 -0.74 -15.97 -4.63
CA LEU A 328 -2.00 -15.21 -4.64
C LEU A 328 -2.97 -15.80 -5.68
N PRO A 329 -3.24 -17.11 -5.64
CA PRO A 329 -3.99 -17.74 -6.70
C PRO A 329 -5.44 -17.28 -6.63
N ALA A 330 -6.09 -17.24 -7.80
CA ALA A 330 -7.52 -17.07 -7.90
C ALA A 330 -8.31 -18.24 -7.26
N ARG A 331 -7.69 -19.43 -7.21
CA ARG A 331 -8.26 -20.66 -6.64
C ARG A 331 -7.43 -21.09 -5.45
N ASP A 332 -8.05 -21.60 -4.39
CA ASP A 332 -7.35 -22.10 -3.19
C ASP A 332 -6.65 -23.43 -3.45
N ALA A 333 -5.68 -23.42 -4.37
CA ALA A 333 -4.82 -24.54 -4.66
C ALA A 333 -3.38 -24.16 -4.31
N PRO A 334 -2.62 -25.08 -3.70
CA PRO A 334 -1.18 -24.87 -3.54
C PRO A 334 -0.50 -24.73 -4.90
N MET A 335 0.55 -23.92 -4.94
CA MET A 335 1.37 -23.73 -6.14
C MET A 335 2.76 -24.30 -5.95
N VAL A 336 3.30 -24.90 -7.01
CA VAL A 336 4.72 -25.29 -7.05
C VAL A 336 5.56 -24.03 -7.22
N VAL A 337 6.55 -23.90 -6.35
CA VAL A 337 7.61 -22.91 -6.39
C VAL A 337 8.85 -23.63 -6.88
N GLU A 338 9.43 -23.09 -7.93
CA GLU A 338 10.69 -23.52 -8.50
C GLU A 338 11.67 -22.35 -8.37
N VAL A 339 12.80 -22.61 -7.75
CA VAL A 339 13.89 -21.64 -7.68
C VAL A 339 15.03 -22.19 -8.52
N ALA A 340 15.41 -21.43 -9.55
CA ALA A 340 16.47 -21.87 -10.45
C ALA A 340 17.81 -21.86 -9.71
N GLY A 341 18.43 -23.04 -9.61
CA GLY A 341 19.77 -23.21 -9.08
C GLY A 341 20.84 -23.12 -10.19
N PRO A 342 22.05 -22.62 -9.90
CA PRO A 342 23.18 -22.58 -10.83
C PRO A 342 23.56 -23.94 -11.45
N ILE A 343 23.38 -25.04 -10.70
CA ILE A 343 23.75 -26.40 -11.11
C ILE A 343 22.79 -27.38 -10.41
N GLY A 344 21.99 -28.14 -11.17
CA GLY A 344 21.11 -29.19 -10.64
C GLY A 344 19.66 -29.10 -11.14
N ALA A 345 18.86 -30.11 -10.76
CA ALA A 345 17.41 -29.99 -10.87
C ALA A 345 16.94 -28.92 -9.88
N PRO A 346 15.97 -28.06 -10.26
CA PRO A 346 15.51 -27.00 -9.38
C PRO A 346 14.82 -27.57 -8.15
N ASP A 347 14.98 -26.91 -7.01
CA ASP A 347 14.24 -27.26 -5.81
C ASP A 347 12.77 -26.93 -6.00
N LEU A 348 11.93 -27.95 -5.86
CA LEU A 348 10.48 -27.83 -5.97
C LEU A 348 9.88 -27.80 -4.57
N ILE A 349 9.36 -26.64 -4.19
CA ILE A 349 8.68 -26.43 -2.91
C ILE A 349 7.21 -26.14 -3.20
N THR A 350 6.33 -26.49 -2.27
CA THR A 350 4.91 -26.18 -2.40
C THR A 350 4.56 -24.97 -1.55
N ALA A 351 4.17 -23.86 -2.18
CA ALA A 351 3.61 -22.70 -1.50
C ALA A 351 2.11 -22.90 -1.27
N GLN A 352 1.70 -22.76 -0.01
CA GLN A 352 0.28 -22.76 0.34
C GLN A 352 -0.38 -21.47 -0.15
N PRO A 353 -1.64 -21.53 -0.63
CA PRO A 353 -2.34 -20.36 -1.12
C PRO A 353 -2.44 -19.32 0.01
N ARG A 354 -2.08 -18.07 -0.29
CA ARG A 354 -2.19 -16.93 0.64
C ARG A 354 -1.41 -17.13 1.94
N ARG A 355 -0.37 -17.98 1.95
CA ARG A 355 0.56 -18.08 3.07
C ARG A 355 1.98 -17.92 2.57
N MET A 356 2.72 -17.04 3.23
CA MET A 356 4.14 -16.87 2.98
C MET A 356 4.86 -18.19 3.22
N THR A 357 5.65 -18.60 2.25
CA THR A 357 6.58 -19.71 2.36
C THR A 357 7.99 -19.12 2.25
N THR A 358 8.89 -19.58 3.10
CA THR A 358 10.30 -19.20 3.02
C THR A 358 11.04 -20.23 2.19
N VAL A 359 11.87 -19.79 1.25
CA VAL A 359 12.65 -20.64 0.37
C VAL A 359 14.10 -20.18 0.40
N GLU A 360 15.02 -21.12 0.51
CA GLU A 360 16.45 -20.84 0.32
C GLU A 360 16.80 -21.02 -1.15
N ALA A 361 17.60 -20.11 -1.69
CA ALA A 361 18.05 -20.14 -3.07
C ALA A 361 19.56 -20.24 -3.08
N SER A 362 20.14 -21.25 -3.74
CA SER A 362 21.59 -21.33 -3.88
C SER A 362 22.06 -20.46 -5.04
N VAL A 363 22.96 -19.50 -4.77
CA VAL A 363 23.47 -18.57 -5.77
C VAL A 363 24.99 -18.69 -5.85
N ALA A 364 25.49 -18.82 -7.09
CA ALA A 364 26.92 -18.82 -7.33
C ALA A 364 27.52 -17.47 -6.91
N MET A 365 28.57 -17.52 -6.07
CA MET A 365 29.27 -16.32 -5.67
C MET A 365 29.91 -15.66 -6.90
N LEU A 366 29.65 -14.37 -7.10
CA LEU A 366 30.31 -13.60 -8.15
C LEU A 366 31.69 -13.20 -7.68
N GLU A 367 32.71 -13.58 -8.45
CA GLU A 367 34.06 -13.04 -8.22
C GLU A 367 34.05 -11.51 -8.42
N THR A 368 34.38 -10.79 -7.35
CA THR A 368 34.62 -9.36 -7.41
C THR A 368 35.99 -9.11 -8.03
N ARG A 369 36.08 -9.10 -9.37
CA ARG A 369 37.33 -8.77 -10.07
C ARG A 369 37.74 -7.32 -9.75
N GLY A 370 38.80 -7.16 -8.96
CA GLY A 370 39.49 -5.89 -8.74
C GLY A 370 39.01 -5.06 -7.54
N ARG A 371 39.38 -3.78 -7.55
CA ARG A 371 39.17 -2.82 -6.43
C ARG A 371 37.73 -2.29 -6.30
N SER A 372 36.74 -2.88 -6.99
CA SER A 372 35.37 -2.35 -6.93
C SER A 372 34.76 -2.52 -5.53
N LEU A 373 34.12 -1.45 -5.03
CA LEU A 373 33.35 -1.42 -3.78
C LEU A 373 31.85 -1.65 -4.02
N THR A 374 31.45 -1.90 -5.27
CA THR A 374 30.05 -2.11 -5.63
C THR A 374 29.66 -3.55 -5.33
N THR A 375 28.73 -3.73 -4.40
CA THR A 375 27.98 -4.97 -4.22
C THR A 375 27.37 -5.38 -5.56
N ARG A 376 27.63 -6.61 -6.02
CA ARG A 376 27.01 -7.14 -7.24
C ARG A 376 25.81 -7.99 -6.88
N THR A 377 24.74 -7.85 -7.63
CA THR A 377 23.55 -8.69 -7.51
C THR A 377 23.59 -9.80 -8.57
N ASN A 378 23.05 -10.96 -8.22
CA ASN A 378 22.59 -11.94 -9.19
C ASN A 378 21.07 -11.90 -9.25
N LEU A 379 20.55 -12.14 -10.45
CA LEU A 379 19.13 -12.42 -10.64
C LEU A 379 18.88 -13.88 -10.26
N ILE A 380 17.95 -14.08 -9.33
CA ILE A 380 17.42 -15.39 -8.97
C ILE A 380 16.08 -15.55 -9.70
N PRO A 381 16.00 -16.41 -10.72
CA PRO A 381 14.73 -16.76 -11.35
C PRO A 381 13.90 -17.59 -10.36
N VAL A 382 12.70 -17.09 -10.06
CA VAL A 382 11.71 -17.77 -9.22
C VAL A 382 10.44 -17.95 -10.03
N ARG A 383 10.01 -19.19 -10.19
CA ARG A 383 8.75 -19.54 -10.85
C ARG A 383 7.75 -20.02 -9.82
N ILE A 384 6.59 -19.37 -9.75
CA ILE A 384 5.49 -19.72 -8.83
C ILE A 384 4.26 -20.03 -9.67
N GLY A 385 3.99 -21.32 -9.87
CA GLY A 385 2.99 -21.77 -10.83
C GLY A 385 3.33 -21.31 -12.26
N ARG A 386 2.60 -20.31 -12.76
CA ARG A 386 2.84 -19.69 -14.08
C ARG A 386 3.54 -18.33 -14.01
N ALA A 387 3.67 -17.76 -12.82
CA ALA A 387 4.36 -16.49 -12.65
C ALA A 387 5.87 -16.73 -12.67
N GLU A 388 6.60 -15.93 -13.43
CA GLU A 388 8.06 -15.88 -13.43
C GLU A 388 8.50 -14.53 -12.88
N LEU A 389 9.35 -14.56 -11.87
CA LEU A 389 9.86 -13.40 -11.15
C LEU A 389 11.39 -13.49 -11.13
N ASN A 390 12.06 -12.35 -11.25
CA ASN A 390 13.50 -12.27 -11.08
C ASN A 390 13.80 -11.42 -9.85
N LEU A 391 14.51 -12.01 -8.88
CA LEU A 391 14.88 -11.32 -7.65
C LEU A 391 16.35 -10.95 -7.66
N ASP A 392 16.65 -9.69 -7.42
CA ASP A 392 18.03 -9.22 -7.22
C ASP A 392 18.49 -9.56 -5.80
N ALA A 393 19.36 -10.56 -5.66
CA ALA A 393 20.04 -10.89 -4.40
C ALA A 393 21.52 -10.51 -4.48
N VAL A 394 22.09 -10.04 -3.39
CA VAL A 394 23.53 -9.80 -3.31
C VAL A 394 24.27 -11.12 -3.38
N ALA A 395 25.12 -11.28 -4.39
CA ALA A 395 25.82 -12.52 -4.67
C ALA A 395 27.33 -12.42 -4.44
N THR A 396 27.76 -11.48 -3.60
CA THR A 396 29.18 -11.21 -3.33
C THR A 396 29.42 -11.11 -1.83
N ILE A 397 30.54 -11.66 -1.36
CA ILE A 397 31.10 -11.29 -0.06
C ILE A 397 31.84 -9.95 -0.23
N ALA A 398 31.41 -8.94 0.53
CA ALA A 398 32.01 -7.61 0.46
C ALA A 398 33.41 -7.65 1.07
N GLY A 399 34.44 -7.34 0.29
CA GLY A 399 35.80 -7.23 0.83
C GLY A 399 35.93 -6.01 1.73
N ALA A 400 36.39 -6.19 2.98
CA ALA A 400 36.68 -5.09 3.88
C ALA A 400 37.95 -4.34 3.44
N ARG A 401 37.86 -3.02 3.24
CA ARG A 401 38.99 -2.16 2.84
C ARG A 401 38.90 -0.79 3.52
N PRO A 402 40.02 -0.07 3.75
CA PRO A 402 39.98 1.28 4.27
C PRO A 402 39.10 2.22 3.40
N PRO A 403 38.26 3.09 4.00
CA PRO A 403 38.07 3.27 5.44
C PRO A 403 37.12 2.24 6.09
N GLY A 404 36.38 1.45 5.32
CA GLY A 404 35.44 0.42 5.78
C GLY A 404 34.44 -0.01 4.72
N VAL A 405 33.49 -0.87 5.09
CA VAL A 405 32.33 -1.25 4.26
C VAL A 405 31.15 -0.38 4.63
N ARG A 406 30.54 0.29 3.66
CA ARG A 406 29.43 1.23 3.90
C ARG A 406 28.17 0.48 4.33
N ILE A 407 27.49 1.01 5.34
CA ILE A 407 26.12 0.66 5.73
C ILE A 407 25.20 1.79 5.28
N GLY A 408 24.07 1.43 4.70
CA GLY A 408 23.00 2.36 4.36
C GLY A 408 22.82 2.64 2.86
N PRO A 409 21.74 3.36 2.49
CA PRO A 409 20.71 3.87 3.40
C PRO A 409 19.92 2.76 4.09
N LEU A 410 19.50 2.97 5.34
CA LEU A 410 18.49 2.11 5.96
C LEU A 410 17.16 2.38 5.26
N ARG A 411 16.43 1.31 4.98
CA ARG A 411 15.21 1.32 4.18
C ARG A 411 14.00 1.06 5.06
N ARG A 412 12.95 1.86 4.93
CA ARG A 412 11.66 1.67 5.63
C ARG A 412 11.10 0.27 5.38
N GLN A 413 10.28 -0.22 6.29
CA GLN A 413 9.57 -1.48 6.13
C GLN A 413 8.77 -1.55 4.81
N TRP A 414 8.54 -2.78 4.33
CA TRP A 414 7.65 -3.03 3.21
C TRP A 414 6.24 -2.51 3.47
N THR A 415 5.63 -1.94 2.43
CA THR A 415 4.20 -1.65 2.37
C THR A 415 3.55 -2.57 1.35
N MET A 416 2.26 -2.86 1.51
CA MET A 416 1.45 -3.65 0.59
C MET A 416 1.53 -3.10 -0.84
N PRO A 417 1.37 -1.79 -1.11
CA PRO A 417 1.50 -1.28 -2.47
C PRO A 417 2.87 -1.53 -3.08
N ALA A 418 3.95 -1.38 -2.30
CA ALA A 418 5.32 -1.62 -2.78
C ALA A 418 5.55 -3.10 -3.09
N LEU A 419 5.07 -3.99 -2.21
CA LEU A 419 5.23 -5.43 -2.38
C LEU A 419 4.40 -5.96 -3.55
N VAL A 420 3.11 -5.60 -3.63
CA VAL A 420 2.20 -6.04 -4.70
C VAL A 420 2.65 -5.52 -6.07
N ALA A 421 3.20 -4.31 -6.13
CA ALA A 421 3.72 -3.74 -7.37
C ALA A 421 5.11 -4.27 -7.76
N GLY A 422 5.77 -5.08 -6.93
CA GLY A 422 7.15 -5.53 -7.15
C GLY A 422 8.15 -4.37 -7.20
N ARG A 423 7.93 -3.31 -6.41
CA ARG A 423 8.75 -2.09 -6.40
C ARG A 423 9.48 -1.94 -5.05
N PRO A 424 10.61 -2.63 -4.85
CA PRO A 424 11.33 -2.63 -3.57
C PRO A 424 11.80 -1.24 -3.11
N GLU A 425 12.04 -0.30 -4.03
CA GLU A 425 12.48 1.06 -3.70
C GLU A 425 11.31 2.03 -3.43
N ALA A 426 10.07 1.67 -3.77
CA ALA A 426 8.92 2.54 -3.57
C ALA A 426 8.64 2.77 -2.08
N GLY A 427 8.78 4.02 -1.64
CA GLY A 427 8.65 4.42 -0.23
C GLY A 427 9.72 3.84 0.69
N ALA A 428 10.83 3.31 0.14
CA ALA A 428 11.89 2.70 0.93
C ALA A 428 12.77 3.73 1.64
N ILE A 429 12.91 4.94 1.07
CA ILE A 429 13.78 5.98 1.61
C ILE A 429 13.04 6.72 2.74
N PRO A 430 13.65 6.84 3.94
CA PRO A 430 13.10 7.65 5.03
C PRO A 430 12.90 9.12 4.62
N ALA A 431 11.98 9.82 5.29
CA ALA A 431 11.79 11.25 5.08
C ALA A 431 13.07 12.05 5.41
N PRO A 432 13.25 13.27 4.86
CA PRO A 432 14.36 14.15 5.23
C PRO A 432 14.48 14.33 6.75
N GLY A 433 15.70 14.30 7.27
CA GLY A 433 15.97 14.37 8.72
C GLY A 433 15.77 13.05 9.47
N ARG A 434 15.49 11.94 8.76
CA ARG A 434 15.39 10.57 9.31
C ARG A 434 16.40 9.60 8.67
N GLY A 435 17.41 10.14 8.00
CA GLY A 435 18.43 9.37 7.30
C GLY A 435 19.34 8.59 8.24
N ALA A 436 19.98 7.54 7.70
CA ALA A 436 20.99 6.77 8.42
C ALA A 436 22.11 6.36 7.46
N THR A 437 23.35 6.52 7.91
CA THR A 437 24.55 6.08 7.19
C THR A 437 25.53 5.46 8.17
N GLY A 438 26.35 4.53 7.71
CA GLY A 438 27.32 3.88 8.59
C GLY A 438 28.47 3.23 7.86
N LEU A 439 29.33 2.61 8.66
CA LEU A 439 30.57 2.01 8.22
C LEU A 439 30.95 0.86 9.15
N VAL A 440 31.23 -0.30 8.58
CA VAL A 440 31.96 -1.38 9.26
C VAL A 440 33.44 -1.13 9.03
N ARG A 441 34.20 -0.88 10.10
CA ARG A 441 35.61 -0.51 10.00
C ARG A 441 36.49 -1.29 10.97
N ARG A 442 37.78 -1.33 10.66
CA ARG A 442 38.81 -1.84 11.57
C ARG A 442 39.22 -0.73 12.53
N VAL A 443 39.35 -1.06 13.82
CA VAL A 443 39.78 -0.13 14.87
C VAL A 443 40.96 -0.70 15.64
N ALA A 444 41.99 0.14 15.87
CA ALA A 444 43.13 -0.19 16.71
C ALA A 444 42.70 -0.33 18.18
N ARG A 445 43.33 -1.21 18.96
CA ARG A 445 43.21 -1.24 20.44
C ARG A 445 44.21 -0.24 21.04
N PRO A 446 43.76 0.82 21.72
CA PRO A 446 44.69 1.70 22.43
C PRO A 446 45.27 1.05 23.70
N ASP A 447 44.48 0.23 24.40
CA ASP A 447 44.71 -0.06 25.84
C ASP A 447 45.09 -1.51 26.19
N LEU A 448 45.37 -2.37 25.21
CA LEU A 448 45.82 -3.74 25.46
C LEU A 448 47.23 -3.93 24.89
N ALA A 449 48.16 -4.37 25.73
CA ALA A 449 49.49 -4.84 25.32
C ALA A 449 49.41 -5.96 24.26
N ASP A 450 48.26 -6.64 24.18
CA ASP A 450 47.82 -7.37 23.00
C ASP A 450 47.28 -6.38 21.95
N SER A 451 48.10 -6.16 20.92
CA SER A 451 47.83 -5.43 19.66
C SER A 451 46.62 -5.93 18.85
N GLY A 452 45.65 -6.61 19.47
CA GLY A 452 44.50 -7.24 18.83
C GLY A 452 43.64 -6.23 18.09
N GLU A 453 43.75 -6.21 16.77
CA GLU A 453 42.90 -5.42 15.91
C GLU A 453 41.42 -5.84 16.08
N GLY A 454 40.51 -4.87 16.12
CA GLY A 454 39.07 -5.14 16.29
C GLY A 454 38.25 -4.60 15.12
N TRP A 455 36.98 -5.02 15.05
CA TRP A 455 36.00 -4.48 14.12
C TRP A 455 34.97 -3.66 14.88
N SER A 456 34.51 -2.58 14.26
CA SER A 456 33.46 -1.75 14.81
C SER A 456 32.40 -1.41 13.77
N VAL A 457 31.18 -1.18 14.24
CA VAL A 457 30.07 -0.65 13.46
C VAL A 457 29.85 0.80 13.88
N PHE A 458 30.24 1.72 13.01
CA PHE A 458 29.96 3.13 13.18
C PHE A 458 28.67 3.49 12.44
N MET A 459 27.76 4.21 13.10
CA MET A 459 26.52 4.71 12.50
C MET A 459 26.33 6.19 12.84
N ARG A 460 25.84 6.96 11.87
CA ARG A 460 25.27 8.30 12.06
C ARG A 460 23.79 8.25 11.68
N LEU A 461 22.95 8.73 12.57
CA LEU A 461 21.50 8.65 12.52
C LEU A 461 20.92 10.06 12.64
N ASP A 462 20.32 10.57 11.58
CA ASP A 462 19.59 11.85 11.63
C ASP A 462 18.23 11.60 12.29
N ALA A 463 17.89 12.40 13.31
CA ALA A 463 16.68 12.23 14.11
C ALA A 463 16.15 13.59 14.58
N PRO A 464 14.82 13.81 14.62
CA PRO A 464 14.25 14.97 15.30
C PRO A 464 14.70 15.06 16.77
N GLU A 465 14.78 16.27 17.30
CA GLU A 465 15.10 16.49 18.71
C GLU A 465 14.06 15.83 19.62
N GLY A 466 14.53 15.12 20.65
CA GLY A 466 13.67 14.45 21.63
C GLY A 466 12.94 13.18 21.16
N ALA A 467 13.00 12.82 19.87
CA ALA A 467 12.38 11.60 19.37
C ALA A 467 13.09 10.35 19.95
N PRO A 468 12.34 9.35 20.45
CA PRO A 468 12.93 8.09 20.88
C PRO A 468 13.52 7.38 19.65
N ASP A 469 14.78 6.97 19.77
CA ASP A 469 15.53 6.41 18.65
C ASP A 469 16.49 5.33 19.15
N THR A 470 16.42 4.17 18.51
CA THR A 470 17.29 3.04 18.80
C THR A 470 17.77 2.39 17.52
N ALA A 471 19.00 1.87 17.55
CA ALA A 471 19.56 1.06 16.49
C ALA A 471 19.94 -0.32 17.04
N THR A 472 19.55 -1.38 16.34
CA THR A 472 19.91 -2.75 16.68
C THR A 472 20.88 -3.29 15.63
N VAL A 473 22.08 -3.65 16.07
CA VAL A 473 23.13 -4.26 15.23
C VAL A 473 23.09 -5.77 15.43
N TRP A 474 22.95 -6.47 14.31
CA TRP A 474 22.86 -7.92 14.27
C TRP A 474 24.08 -8.52 13.58
N THR A 475 24.61 -9.61 14.12
CA THR A 475 25.74 -10.34 13.53
C THR A 475 25.50 -11.84 13.47
N GLY A 476 26.16 -12.51 12.52
CA GLY A 476 26.01 -13.94 12.26
C GLY A 476 24.95 -14.28 11.19
N PRO A 477 24.74 -15.57 10.90
CA PRO A 477 23.73 -16.07 9.95
C PRO A 477 22.31 -15.61 10.26
N TYR A 478 21.47 -15.49 9.23
CA TYR A 478 20.04 -15.22 9.40
C TYR A 478 19.36 -16.43 10.08
N GLY A 479 18.46 -16.18 11.03
CA GLY A 479 17.82 -17.17 11.90
C GLY A 479 18.71 -17.69 13.02
N LEU A 480 20.02 -17.43 12.99
CA LEU A 480 21.01 -17.93 13.95
C LEU A 480 22.03 -16.82 14.29
N PRO A 481 21.59 -15.67 14.85
CA PRO A 481 22.49 -14.58 15.16
C PRO A 481 23.53 -15.00 16.21
N ARG A 482 24.75 -14.46 16.11
CA ARG A 482 25.83 -14.63 17.10
C ARG A 482 25.91 -13.50 18.10
N GLY A 483 25.36 -12.34 17.75
CA GLY A 483 25.37 -11.16 18.58
C GLY A 483 24.31 -10.17 18.13
N VAL A 484 23.55 -9.66 19.09
CA VAL A 484 22.49 -8.69 18.87
C VAL A 484 22.58 -7.62 19.94
N TRP A 485 22.86 -6.39 19.53
CA TRP A 485 23.05 -5.26 20.43
C TRP A 485 22.14 -4.11 20.05
N ARG A 486 21.33 -3.65 21.00
CA ARG A 486 20.49 -2.46 20.84
C ARG A 486 21.15 -1.26 21.51
N VAL A 487 21.41 -0.24 20.72
CA VAL A 487 22.01 1.03 21.13
C VAL A 487 20.91 2.09 21.11
N GLY A 488 20.69 2.75 22.24
CA GLY A 488 19.77 3.88 22.37
C GLY A 488 20.50 5.21 22.25
N ARG A 489 19.79 6.23 21.76
CA ARG A 489 20.27 7.62 21.75
C ARG A 489 20.73 8.11 23.13
N ASP A 490 20.09 7.63 24.18
CA ASP A 490 20.30 8.00 25.58
C ASP A 490 21.60 7.48 26.21
N GLY A 491 22.50 6.86 25.43
CA GLY A 491 23.69 6.21 25.98
C GLY A 491 23.51 4.73 26.28
N SER A 492 22.27 4.21 26.27
CA SER A 492 22.01 2.85 26.70
C SER A 492 22.45 1.82 25.67
N VAL A 493 23.04 0.73 26.14
CA VAL A 493 23.42 -0.42 25.32
C VAL A 493 22.88 -1.68 25.97
N ARG A 494 22.02 -2.40 25.26
CA ARG A 494 21.46 -3.68 25.70
C ARG A 494 21.97 -4.81 24.81
N THR A 495 22.56 -5.82 25.43
CA THR A 495 22.89 -7.08 24.74
C THR A 495 21.66 -7.96 24.77
N LEU A 496 21.03 -8.15 23.61
CA LEU A 496 19.85 -8.99 23.47
C LEU A 496 20.23 -10.46 23.27
N PHE A 497 21.37 -10.70 22.61
CA PHE A 497 21.94 -12.04 22.40
C PHE A 497 23.46 -11.97 22.21
N GLY A 498 24.17 -13.03 22.60
CA GLY A 498 25.63 -13.15 22.43
C GLY A 498 26.45 -12.46 23.52
N ALA A 499 27.76 -12.30 23.25
CA ALA A 499 28.68 -11.61 24.15
C ALA A 499 28.40 -10.09 24.17
N ALA A 500 28.63 -9.44 25.31
CA ALA A 500 28.55 -7.98 25.40
C ALA A 500 29.55 -7.32 24.42
N PRO A 501 29.24 -6.12 23.88
CA PRO A 501 30.18 -5.42 23.04
C PRO A 501 31.38 -4.98 23.86
N ALA A 502 32.54 -4.89 23.23
CA ALA A 502 33.78 -4.56 23.94
C ALA A 502 33.78 -3.10 24.42
N GLU A 503 33.17 -2.22 23.64
CA GLU A 503 33.10 -0.78 23.90
C GLU A 503 32.01 -0.16 23.03
N VAL A 504 31.32 0.86 23.54
CA VAL A 504 30.40 1.69 22.74
C VAL A 504 30.66 3.14 23.07
N SER A 505 30.86 3.96 22.04
CA SER A 505 30.87 5.42 22.17
C SER A 505 29.64 6.00 21.48
N ILE A 506 29.02 6.98 22.11
CA ILE A 506 27.82 7.66 21.61
C ILE A 506 28.06 9.16 21.68
N VAL A 507 27.72 9.88 20.60
CA VAL A 507 27.89 11.33 20.50
C VAL A 507 26.65 11.93 19.85
N GLU A 508 26.05 12.93 20.50
CA GLU A 508 25.05 13.79 19.88
C GLU A 508 25.69 14.65 18.78
N THR A 509 24.94 14.92 17.74
CA THR A 509 25.34 15.73 16.59
C THR A 509 24.28 16.81 16.35
N GLU A 510 24.57 17.76 15.45
CA GLU A 510 23.61 18.83 15.14
C GLU A 510 22.27 18.30 14.57
N THR A 511 22.29 17.18 13.83
CA THR A 511 21.13 16.66 13.11
C THR A 511 20.56 15.36 13.68
N GLY A 512 21.10 14.88 14.80
CA GLY A 512 20.78 13.56 15.36
C GLY A 512 21.93 13.05 16.21
N TRP A 513 22.29 11.78 16.11
CA TRP A 513 23.34 11.19 16.94
C TRP A 513 24.16 10.16 16.16
N ALA A 514 25.30 9.79 16.72
CA ALA A 514 26.17 8.77 16.17
C ALA A 514 26.65 7.82 17.27
N PHE A 515 26.94 6.58 16.88
CA PHE A 515 27.59 5.62 17.76
C PHE A 515 28.68 4.84 17.04
N ASP A 516 29.67 4.39 17.79
CA ASP A 516 30.68 3.42 17.37
C ASP A 516 30.62 2.20 18.29
N LEU A 517 30.10 1.09 17.77
CA LEU A 517 29.91 -0.17 18.49
C LEU A 517 31.06 -1.12 18.18
N ARG A 518 31.91 -1.38 19.16
CA ARG A 518 33.02 -2.31 19.02
C ARG A 518 32.55 -3.76 19.17
N LEU A 519 32.67 -4.52 18.09
CA LEU A 519 32.22 -5.90 18.03
C LEU A 519 33.15 -6.84 18.82
N PRO A 520 32.60 -7.80 19.58
CA PRO A 520 33.41 -8.86 20.18
C PRO A 520 33.95 -9.79 19.09
N ALA A 521 35.06 -10.47 19.36
CA ALA A 521 35.67 -11.40 18.39
C ALA A 521 34.71 -12.52 17.95
N SER A 522 33.78 -12.91 18.81
CA SER A 522 32.74 -13.92 18.51
C SER A 522 31.74 -13.50 17.43
N ALA A 523 31.69 -12.20 17.07
CA ALA A 523 30.83 -11.70 16.00
C ALA A 523 31.32 -12.10 14.59
N ILE A 524 32.59 -12.51 14.47
CA ILE A 524 33.21 -12.91 13.21
C ILE A 524 33.16 -14.44 13.13
N ASP A 525 32.75 -14.95 11.98
CA ASP A 525 32.74 -16.37 11.71
C ASP A 525 34.17 -16.94 11.65
N PRO A 526 34.40 -18.24 11.94
CA PRO A 526 35.75 -18.81 11.98
C PRO A 526 36.50 -18.72 10.65
N ASP A 527 35.76 -18.58 9.55
CA ASP A 527 36.26 -18.33 8.20
C ASP A 527 36.74 -16.88 8.00
N GLY A 528 36.55 -15.98 8.95
CA GLY A 528 36.87 -14.55 8.84
C GLY A 528 35.77 -13.72 8.16
N VAL A 529 34.56 -14.25 7.99
CA VAL A 529 33.43 -13.50 7.45
C VAL A 529 32.65 -12.84 8.60
N LEU A 530 32.38 -11.55 8.49
CA LEU A 530 31.46 -10.83 9.35
C LEU A 530 30.13 -10.65 8.60
N ARG A 531 29.08 -11.34 9.06
CA ARG A 531 27.72 -11.14 8.58
C ARG A 531 27.07 -10.07 9.43
N VAL A 532 26.60 -8.98 8.83
CA VAL A 532 26.06 -7.84 9.59
C VAL A 532 24.77 -7.31 8.98
N GLY A 533 23.81 -6.98 9.84
CA GLY A 533 22.58 -6.28 9.51
C GLY A 533 22.30 -5.20 10.54
N VAL A 534 21.63 -4.13 10.13
CA VAL A 534 21.27 -3.03 11.04
C VAL A 534 19.80 -2.74 10.89
N GLU A 535 19.15 -2.58 12.02
CA GLU A 535 17.77 -2.10 12.13
C GLU A 535 17.78 -0.81 12.96
N ARG A 536 16.88 0.11 12.64
CA ARG A 536 16.60 1.31 13.43
C ARG A 536 15.11 1.41 13.67
N ASP A 537 14.73 1.78 14.88
CA ASP A 537 13.38 2.17 15.26
C ASP A 537 13.43 3.63 15.74
N LEU A 538 12.81 4.51 14.96
CA LEU A 538 12.69 5.94 15.24
C LEU A 538 11.22 6.28 15.42
N ASP A 539 10.81 6.50 16.66
CA ASP A 539 9.42 6.88 17.00
C ASP A 539 8.38 5.88 16.44
N GLY A 540 8.68 4.58 16.51
CA GLY A 540 7.85 3.49 15.98
C GLY A 540 8.06 3.20 14.49
N GLU A 541 8.81 4.03 13.76
CA GLU A 541 9.15 3.81 12.36
C GLU A 541 10.40 2.92 12.25
N ARG A 542 10.19 1.66 11.86
CA ARG A 542 11.28 0.70 11.63
C ARG A 542 11.91 0.85 10.23
N SER A 543 13.23 0.83 10.17
CA SER A 543 14.01 0.81 8.94
C SER A 543 15.21 -0.13 9.07
N ALA A 544 15.69 -0.69 7.96
CA ALA A 544 16.68 -1.77 7.99
C ALA A 544 17.64 -1.76 6.81
N TRP A 545 18.79 -2.40 7.00
CA TRP A 545 19.82 -2.63 6.00
C TRP A 545 20.39 -4.06 6.15
N PRO A 546 20.70 -4.77 5.05
CA PRO A 546 20.74 -4.31 3.65
C PRO A 546 19.38 -4.29 2.94
N ARG A 547 18.39 -5.01 3.49
CA ARG A 547 17.05 -5.15 2.91
C ARG A 547 15.98 -4.50 3.79
N ARG A 548 14.85 -4.20 3.15
CA ARG A 548 13.62 -3.80 3.85
C ARG A 548 13.09 -5.01 4.63
N MET A 549 12.56 -4.74 5.80
CA MET A 549 11.88 -5.73 6.62
C MET A 549 10.37 -5.70 6.38
N LEU A 550 9.70 -6.83 6.55
CA LEU A 550 8.25 -6.81 6.79
C LEU A 550 7.94 -6.19 8.16
N PRO A 551 6.71 -5.69 8.41
CA PRO A 551 6.35 -5.08 9.69
C PRO A 551 6.66 -5.92 10.94
N ASP A 552 6.48 -7.24 10.83
CA ASP A 552 6.63 -8.27 11.86
C ASP A 552 7.90 -9.12 11.71
N GLN A 553 8.75 -8.82 10.72
CA GLN A 553 10.02 -9.52 10.60
C GLN A 553 10.87 -9.24 11.85
N GLU A 554 11.39 -10.30 12.48
CA GLU A 554 12.09 -10.21 13.76
C GLU A 554 13.50 -9.62 13.61
N GLU A 555 14.19 -9.94 12.51
CA GLU A 555 15.57 -9.49 12.28
C GLU A 555 15.79 -9.06 10.81
N PRO A 556 16.70 -8.11 10.54
CA PRO A 556 16.98 -7.67 9.18
C PRO A 556 17.73 -8.76 8.40
N GLY A 557 17.90 -8.58 7.09
CA GLY A 557 18.87 -9.37 6.34
C GLY A 557 20.32 -9.09 6.78
N ARG A 558 21.28 -9.83 6.24
CA ARG A 558 22.72 -9.72 6.50
C ARG A 558 23.49 -9.49 5.22
N LEU A 559 24.51 -8.64 5.28
CA LEU A 559 25.56 -8.57 4.27
C LEU A 559 26.80 -9.32 4.80
N PRO A 560 27.37 -10.27 4.04
CA PRO A 560 28.62 -10.92 4.40
C PRO A 560 29.82 -10.05 4.01
N ILE A 561 30.77 -9.90 4.94
CA ILE A 561 31.98 -9.06 4.78
C ILE A 561 33.22 -9.92 5.06
N ASP A 562 34.14 -10.06 4.09
CA ASP A 562 35.41 -10.75 4.31
C ASP A 562 36.40 -9.82 5.02
N THR A 563 36.61 -10.06 6.31
CA THR A 563 37.49 -9.25 7.16
C THR A 563 38.97 -9.46 6.85
N ARG A 564 39.34 -10.57 6.20
CA ARG A 564 40.74 -10.93 5.89
C ARG A 564 41.28 -10.16 4.70
N THR A 565 40.40 -9.61 3.87
CA THR A 565 40.78 -8.79 2.70
C THR A 565 41.27 -7.39 3.06
N TRP A 566 41.26 -7.03 4.36
CA TRP A 566 41.74 -5.75 4.84
C TRP A 566 43.25 -5.62 4.67
N SER A 567 43.68 -4.76 3.74
CA SER A 567 45.08 -4.44 3.51
C SER A 567 45.35 -2.95 3.79
N GLY A 568 45.88 -2.61 4.96
CA GLY A 568 46.35 -1.25 5.29
C GLY A 568 45.85 -0.71 6.64
N PHE A 569 46.34 0.47 7.03
CA PHE A 569 45.78 1.32 8.07
C PHE A 569 45.60 2.73 7.51
#